data_AF-A0A535DDW0-F1
#
_entry.id   AF-A0A535DDW0-F1
#
_cell.length_a   1.000
_cell.length_b   1.000
_cell.length_c   1.000
_cell.angle_alpha   90.00
_cell.angle_beta   90.00
_cell.angle_gamma   90.00
#
_symmetry.space_group_name_H-M   'P 1'
#
loop_
_entity.id
_entity.type
_entity.pdbx_description
1 polymer ?
#
loop_
_entity_poly.entity_id
_entity_poly.type
_entity_poly.pdbx_seq_one_letter_code
_entity_poly.pdbx_strand_id
1 'polypeptide(L)'
;MRARLDVPIERQELRTTSYLAEVDDVSHEVTHVLLWVVRSPGSGHEALDAMVAAARSLAPRRAPFVFAEFDPSLDPRTNAAAVTSALGARRVGLVIIVRDLAGSALRFATPWGDLIPALDRYAEAAGVRAIATRDTAPRTFVDDTAPFADTKTIFISGNDDGGTADLRADASAFICYLAGRLALGAEELPR
;
A
#
# COMPACT_ATOMS: atom_id res chain seq x y z
N MET A 1 6.73 -39.10 -40.28
CA MET A 1 7.33 -37.76 -40.37
C MET A 1 6.66 -36.89 -39.31
N ARG A 2 7.36 -36.55 -38.22
CA ARG A 2 6.82 -35.72 -37.11
C ARG A 2 7.54 -34.37 -37.15
N ALA A 3 6.79 -33.29 -37.31
CA ALA A 3 7.30 -31.93 -37.24
C ALA A 3 7.48 -31.54 -35.77
N ARG A 4 8.69 -31.10 -35.41
CA ARG A 4 9.03 -30.55 -34.10
C ARG A 4 9.01 -29.04 -34.23
N LEU A 5 8.17 -28.38 -33.43
CA LEU A 5 8.06 -26.92 -33.36
C LEU A 5 8.97 -26.45 -32.23
N ASP A 6 10.19 -25.99 -32.55
CA ASP A 6 11.03 -25.25 -31.60
C ASP A 6 10.65 -23.77 -31.71
N VAL A 7 9.90 -23.26 -30.74
CA VAL A 7 9.61 -21.82 -30.62
C VAL A 7 10.73 -21.19 -29.81
N PRO A 8 11.52 -20.26 -30.37
CA PRO A 8 12.49 -19.52 -29.58
C PRO A 8 11.72 -18.55 -28.69
N ILE A 9 11.56 -18.92 -27.42
CA ILE A 9 11.16 -17.95 -26.40
C ILE A 9 12.37 -17.03 -26.25
N GLU A 10 12.28 -15.84 -26.85
CA GLU A 10 13.14 -14.72 -26.49
C GLU A 10 13.17 -14.65 -24.96
N ARG A 11 14.36 -14.82 -24.40
CA ARG A 11 14.61 -14.63 -22.98
C ARG A 11 14.42 -13.14 -22.73
N GLN A 12 13.18 -12.72 -22.48
CA GLN A 12 12.90 -11.41 -21.92
C GLN A 12 13.56 -11.38 -20.55
N GLU A 13 14.72 -10.72 -20.47
CA GLU A 13 15.18 -10.16 -19.21
C GLU A 13 14.12 -9.15 -18.77
N LEU A 14 13.13 -9.63 -18.03
CA LEU A 14 12.25 -8.78 -17.22
C LEU A 14 13.19 -8.03 -16.26
N ARG A 15 13.55 -6.81 -16.62
CA ARG A 15 14.18 -5.86 -15.69
C ARG A 15 13.11 -5.41 -14.71
N THR A 16 12.75 -6.26 -13.76
CA THR A 16 11.76 -5.95 -12.76
C THR A 16 12.36 -4.99 -11.75
N THR A 17 11.89 -3.76 -11.77
CA THR A 17 12.42 -2.64 -10.99
C THR A 17 11.27 -2.11 -10.14
N SER A 18 11.43 -2.08 -8.82
CA SER A 18 10.49 -1.42 -7.92
C SER A 18 10.51 0.09 -8.20
N TYR A 19 9.35 0.73 -8.34
CA TYR A 19 9.26 2.17 -8.62
C TYR A 19 9.01 2.95 -7.33
N LEU A 20 9.77 4.03 -7.13
CA LEU A 20 9.54 5.00 -6.07
C LEU A 20 9.12 6.34 -6.67
N ALA A 21 8.05 6.94 -6.14
CA ALA A 21 7.66 8.32 -6.43
C ALA A 21 7.41 9.07 -5.12
N GLU A 22 7.66 10.38 -5.12
CA GLU A 22 7.47 11.25 -3.96
C GLU A 22 6.66 12.48 -4.37
N VAL A 23 5.99 13.10 -3.41
CA VAL A 23 5.41 14.44 -3.61
C VAL A 23 6.52 15.49 -3.50
N ASP A 24 6.71 16.28 -4.56
CA ASP A 24 7.73 17.33 -4.60
C ASP A 24 7.59 18.37 -3.47
N ASP A 25 8.72 18.95 -3.06
CA ASP A 25 8.81 20.10 -2.13
C ASP A 25 8.33 19.80 -0.68
N VAL A 26 8.46 18.53 -0.25
CA VAL A 26 8.27 18.09 1.15
C VAL A 26 9.63 17.98 1.84
N SER A 27 9.76 18.55 3.04
CA SER A 27 11.01 18.46 3.82
C SER A 27 11.28 17.03 4.29
N HIS A 28 12.53 16.59 4.17
CA HIS A 28 13.01 15.30 4.68
C HIS A 28 12.93 15.18 6.21
N GLU A 29 12.77 16.29 6.93
CA GLU A 29 12.64 16.33 8.40
C GLU A 29 11.24 15.94 8.87
N VAL A 30 10.24 15.94 7.96
CA VAL A 30 8.87 15.52 8.27
C VAL A 30 8.78 14.00 8.31
N THR A 31 7.95 13.47 9.19
CA THR A 31 7.63 12.03 9.20
C THR A 31 6.75 11.69 7.99
N HIS A 32 7.25 10.82 7.11
CA HIS A 32 6.58 10.41 5.89
C HIS A 32 5.66 9.19 6.11
N VAL A 33 4.67 9.07 5.23
CA VAL A 33 3.86 7.87 5.05
C VAL A 33 4.35 7.13 3.81
N LEU A 34 4.69 5.86 3.96
CA LEU A 34 5.02 4.99 2.84
C LEU A 34 3.74 4.29 2.37
N LEU A 35 3.22 4.67 1.21
CA LEU A 35 2.17 3.94 0.52
C LEU A 35 2.78 2.94 -0.45
N TRP A 36 2.52 1.67 -0.20
CA TRP A 36 3.15 0.53 -0.83
C TRP A 36 2.07 -0.31 -1.51
N VAL A 37 2.20 -0.56 -2.80
CA VAL A 37 1.32 -1.49 -3.54
C VAL A 37 2.07 -2.77 -3.87
N VAL A 38 1.42 -3.91 -3.66
CA VAL A 38 1.94 -5.22 -4.09
C VAL A 38 1.31 -5.56 -5.42
N ARG A 39 2.13 -5.77 -6.45
CA ARG A 39 1.65 -6.30 -7.73
C ARG A 39 1.18 -7.74 -7.50
N SER A 40 0.03 -8.11 -8.05
CA SER A 40 -0.47 -9.48 -7.98
C SER A 40 -0.38 -10.10 -9.37
N PRO A 41 0.39 -11.20 -9.57
CA PRO A 41 0.56 -11.80 -10.88
C PRO A 41 -0.75 -12.41 -11.39
N GLY A 42 -1.27 -11.94 -12.52
CA GLY A 42 -2.49 -12.47 -13.14
C GLY A 42 -3.80 -11.85 -12.65
N SER A 43 -3.77 -10.90 -11.70
CA SER A 43 -4.90 -10.01 -11.41
C SER A 43 -4.74 -8.67 -12.12
N GLY A 44 -5.75 -7.80 -12.03
CA GLY A 44 -5.64 -6.44 -12.54
C GLY A 44 -4.64 -5.58 -11.77
N HIS A 45 -4.52 -4.32 -12.18
CA HIS A 45 -3.65 -3.31 -11.56
C HIS A 45 -4.41 -2.48 -10.52
N GLU A 46 -5.42 -3.04 -9.84
CA GLU A 46 -6.36 -2.25 -9.03
C GLU A 46 -5.68 -1.52 -7.87
N ALA A 47 -4.76 -2.17 -7.16
CA ALA A 47 -4.00 -1.55 -6.08
C ALA A 47 -3.12 -0.39 -6.60
N LEU A 48 -2.48 -0.58 -7.77
CA LEU A 48 -1.68 0.44 -8.43
C LEU A 48 -2.54 1.63 -8.89
N ASP A 49 -3.71 1.36 -9.49
CA ASP A 49 -4.68 2.38 -9.90
C ASP A 49 -5.16 3.21 -8.70
N ALA A 50 -5.47 2.56 -7.57
CA ALA A 50 -5.87 3.25 -6.34
C ALA A 50 -4.75 4.15 -5.80
N MET A 51 -3.50 3.69 -5.83
CA MET A 51 -2.33 4.48 -5.47
C MET A 51 -2.13 5.67 -6.40
N VAL A 52 -2.25 5.49 -7.72
CA VAL A 52 -2.15 6.59 -8.70
C VAL A 52 -3.25 7.62 -8.49
N ALA A 53 -4.48 7.19 -8.23
CA ALA A 53 -5.59 8.08 -7.90
C ALA A 53 -5.34 8.87 -6.60
N ALA A 54 -4.79 8.22 -5.57
CA ALA A 54 -4.40 8.89 -4.33
C ALA A 54 -3.26 9.90 -4.59
N ALA A 55 -2.20 9.50 -5.30
CA ALA A 55 -1.07 10.36 -5.63
C ALA A 55 -1.49 11.65 -6.35
N ARG A 56 -2.42 11.56 -7.32
CA ARG A 56 -3.00 12.73 -8.00
C ARG A 56 -3.69 13.71 -7.05
N SER A 57 -4.30 13.20 -5.98
CA SER A 57 -4.96 14.03 -4.96
C SER A 57 -3.94 14.57 -3.94
N LEU A 58 -2.91 13.81 -3.61
CA LEU A 58 -1.94 14.15 -2.58
C LEU A 58 -0.86 15.11 -3.06
N ALA A 59 -0.44 15.00 -4.32
CA ALA A 59 0.65 15.79 -4.87
C ALA A 59 0.39 17.31 -4.83
N PRO A 60 -0.77 17.83 -5.27
CA PRO A 60 -1.07 19.27 -5.19
C PRO A 60 -1.13 19.80 -3.75
N ARG A 61 -1.31 18.92 -2.77
CA ARG A 61 -1.44 19.24 -1.34
C ARG A 61 -0.12 19.10 -0.57
N ARG A 62 0.97 18.72 -1.25
CA ARG A 62 2.29 18.52 -0.64
C ARG A 62 2.24 17.58 0.57
N ALA A 63 1.39 16.55 0.50
CA ALA A 63 1.27 15.58 1.58
C ALA A 63 2.56 14.73 1.64
N PRO A 64 3.08 14.40 2.84
CA PRO A 64 4.37 13.72 3.01
C PRO A 64 4.26 12.22 2.72
N PHE A 65 3.91 11.87 1.48
CA PHE A 65 3.75 10.50 1.01
C PHE A 65 4.90 10.10 0.08
N VAL A 66 5.37 8.88 0.30
CA VAL A 66 6.26 8.17 -0.59
C VAL A 66 5.49 6.98 -1.15
N PHE A 67 5.51 6.80 -2.47
CA PHE A 67 4.79 5.77 -3.20
C PHE A 67 5.77 4.70 -3.68
N ALA A 68 5.51 3.43 -3.36
CA ALA A 68 6.34 2.30 -3.75
C ALA A 68 5.50 1.19 -4.41
N GLU A 69 5.98 0.63 -5.53
CA GLU A 69 5.43 -0.58 -6.14
C GLU A 69 6.37 -1.77 -5.91
N PHE A 70 5.84 -2.85 -5.34
CA PHE A 70 6.56 -4.08 -5.05
C PHE A 70 6.31 -5.14 -6.11
N ASP A 71 7.40 -5.72 -6.59
CA ASP A 71 7.36 -6.90 -7.43
C ASP A 71 7.34 -8.16 -6.55
N PRO A 72 6.22 -8.92 -6.52
CA PRO A 72 6.11 -10.15 -5.74
C PRO A 72 7.04 -11.27 -6.23
N SER A 73 7.65 -11.13 -7.41
CA SER A 73 8.57 -12.12 -7.95
C SER A 73 9.97 -12.06 -7.32
N LEU A 74 10.29 -10.97 -6.61
CA LEU A 74 11.55 -10.79 -5.90
C LEU A 74 11.42 -11.20 -4.43
N ASP A 75 12.54 -11.61 -3.84
CA ASP A 75 12.64 -11.84 -2.40
C ASP A 75 12.25 -10.55 -1.63
N PRO A 76 11.42 -10.63 -0.57
CA PRO A 76 10.98 -9.47 0.19
C PRO A 76 12.12 -8.56 0.66
N ARG A 77 13.28 -9.13 1.04
CA ARG A 77 14.44 -8.34 1.47
C ARG A 77 15.10 -7.56 0.33
N THR A 78 14.95 -8.03 -0.92
CA THR A 78 15.48 -7.32 -2.09
C THR A 78 14.65 -6.09 -2.40
N ASN A 79 13.33 -6.22 -2.42
CA ASN A 79 12.41 -5.09 -2.56
C ASN A 79 12.57 -4.09 -1.40
N ALA A 80 12.66 -4.61 -0.17
CA ALA A 80 12.93 -3.84 1.03
C ALA A 80 14.18 -2.96 0.89
N ALA A 81 15.30 -3.55 0.44
CA ALA A 81 16.55 -2.84 0.26
C ALA A 81 16.42 -1.74 -0.81
N ALA A 82 15.71 -2.02 -1.91
CA ALA A 82 15.44 -1.02 -2.96
C ALA A 82 14.63 0.16 -2.42
N VAL A 83 13.53 -0.11 -1.70
CA VAL A 83 12.69 0.92 -1.08
C VAL A 83 13.48 1.73 -0.06
N THR A 84 14.27 1.08 0.78
CA THR A 84 15.10 1.74 1.81
C THR A 84 16.17 2.62 1.20
N SER A 85 16.87 2.12 0.19
CA SER A 85 17.88 2.89 -0.55
C SER A 85 17.27 4.12 -1.20
N ALA A 86 16.03 4.01 -1.72
CA ALA A 86 15.35 5.11 -2.38
C ALA A 86 14.78 6.14 -1.38
N LEU A 87 14.35 5.70 -0.19
CA LEU A 87 13.94 6.58 0.92
C LEU A 87 15.10 7.41 1.47
N GLY A 88 16.33 6.89 1.46
CA GLY A 88 17.51 7.59 1.96
C GLY A 88 17.40 7.90 3.46
N ALA A 89 17.60 9.17 3.84
CA ALA A 89 17.57 9.61 5.24
C ALA A 89 16.16 9.94 5.78
N ARG A 90 15.10 9.77 4.99
CA ARG A 90 13.74 10.15 5.36
C ARG A 90 13.19 9.23 6.45
N ARG A 91 12.49 9.80 7.43
CA ARG A 91 11.82 9.03 8.49
C ARG A 91 10.42 8.60 8.05
N VAL A 92 10.14 7.30 8.08
CA VAL A 92 8.79 6.75 7.86
C VAL A 92 8.13 6.47 9.21
N GLY A 93 6.93 7.00 9.43
CA GLY A 93 6.16 6.78 10.67
C GLY A 93 4.96 5.85 10.51
N LEU A 94 4.53 5.63 9.26
CA LEU A 94 3.40 4.78 8.91
C LEU A 94 3.66 4.13 7.55
N VAL A 95 3.42 2.83 7.46
CA VAL A 95 3.39 2.08 6.20
C VAL A 95 1.96 1.68 5.90
N ILE A 96 1.53 1.88 4.66
CA ILE A 96 0.22 1.44 4.16
C ILE A 96 0.50 0.49 3.01
N ILE A 97 0.03 -0.74 3.12
CA ILE A 97 0.19 -1.76 2.10
C ILE A 97 -1.15 -2.05 1.46
N VAL A 98 -1.26 -1.86 0.15
CA VAL A 98 -2.48 -2.13 -0.62
C VAL A 98 -2.22 -3.33 -1.52
N ARG A 99 -3.09 -4.34 -1.45
CA ARG A 99 -3.05 -5.54 -2.29
C ARG A 99 -4.45 -6.08 -2.54
N ASP A 100 -4.62 -6.87 -3.61
CA ASP A 100 -5.79 -7.74 -3.83
C ASP A 100 -7.14 -7.07 -3.50
N LEU A 101 -7.49 -6.00 -4.22
CA LEU A 101 -8.73 -5.23 -4.01
C LEU A 101 -9.98 -5.93 -4.60
N ALA A 102 -10.17 -7.23 -4.30
CA ALA A 102 -11.28 -8.06 -4.78
C ALA A 102 -12.40 -8.23 -3.73
N GLY A 103 -13.65 -8.34 -4.18
CA GLY A 103 -14.81 -8.52 -3.30
C GLY A 103 -15.78 -7.34 -3.31
N SER A 104 -16.48 -7.12 -2.21
CA SER A 104 -17.54 -6.11 -2.07
C SER A 104 -17.19 -4.93 -1.16
N ALA A 105 -16.20 -5.09 -0.27
CA ALA A 105 -15.78 -4.07 0.68
C ALA A 105 -14.28 -4.17 1.02
N LEU A 106 -13.68 -3.07 1.49
CA LEU A 106 -12.33 -3.06 2.03
C LEU A 106 -12.25 -3.88 3.33
N ARG A 107 -11.12 -4.54 3.50
CA ARG A 107 -10.69 -5.22 4.72
C ARG A 107 -9.37 -4.60 5.16
N PHE A 108 -9.34 -4.16 6.41
CA PHE A 108 -8.12 -3.70 7.05
C PHE A 108 -7.51 -4.80 7.92
N ALA A 109 -6.18 -4.83 7.99
CA ALA A 109 -5.45 -5.68 8.92
C ALA A 109 -4.23 -4.93 9.46
N THR A 110 -3.90 -5.12 10.74
CA THR A 110 -2.78 -4.45 11.40
C THR A 110 -2.40 -5.21 12.69
N PRO A 111 -1.11 -5.44 12.99
CA PRO A 111 -0.69 -5.95 14.29
C PRO A 111 -0.70 -4.87 15.40
N TRP A 112 -0.93 -3.60 15.06
CA TRP A 112 -1.06 -2.49 16.02
C TRP A 112 -2.54 -2.27 16.38
N GLY A 113 -2.98 -2.88 17.49
CA GLY A 113 -4.38 -2.86 17.92
C GLY A 113 -4.92 -1.46 18.27
N ASP A 114 -4.05 -0.53 18.66
CA ASP A 114 -4.39 0.88 18.88
C ASP A 114 -4.86 1.58 17.59
N LEU A 115 -4.49 1.07 16.42
CA LEU A 115 -4.96 1.61 15.14
C LEU A 115 -6.41 1.23 14.82
N ILE A 116 -6.89 0.08 15.30
CA ILE A 116 -8.17 -0.51 14.86
C ILE A 116 -9.35 0.46 15.01
N PRO A 117 -9.59 1.10 16.17
CA PRO A 117 -10.71 2.04 16.32
C PRO A 117 -10.61 3.24 15.36
N ALA A 118 -9.39 3.66 15.00
CA ALA A 118 -9.19 4.71 14.01
C ALA A 118 -9.58 4.26 12.62
N LEU A 119 -9.14 3.06 12.22
CA LEU A 119 -9.35 2.56 10.86
C LEU A 119 -10.84 2.50 10.54
N ASP A 120 -11.63 1.93 11.44
CA ASP A 120 -13.09 1.82 11.27
C ASP A 120 -13.74 3.22 11.23
N ARG A 121 -13.34 4.13 12.14
CA ARG A 121 -13.85 5.51 12.15
C ARG A 121 -13.47 6.30 10.89
N TYR A 122 -12.26 6.09 10.38
CA TYR A 122 -11.76 6.77 9.18
C TYR A 122 -12.43 6.23 7.92
N ALA A 123 -12.72 4.92 7.88
CA ALA A 123 -13.48 4.34 6.80
C ALA A 123 -14.91 4.90 6.75
N GLU A 124 -15.58 4.99 7.90
CA GLU A 124 -16.90 5.62 8.01
C GLU A 124 -16.86 7.09 7.58
N ALA A 125 -15.90 7.87 8.09
CA ALA A 125 -15.78 9.29 7.78
C ALA A 125 -15.39 9.57 6.32
N ALA A 126 -14.63 8.67 5.69
CA ALA A 126 -14.33 8.72 4.27
C ALA A 126 -15.52 8.25 3.40
N GLY A 127 -16.57 7.68 4.00
CA GLY A 127 -17.75 7.16 3.30
C GLY A 127 -17.45 5.92 2.46
N VAL A 128 -16.42 5.14 2.83
CA VAL A 128 -15.96 4.00 2.03
C VAL A 128 -16.60 2.70 2.49
N ARG A 129 -16.77 1.75 1.57
CA ARG A 129 -17.23 0.40 1.90
C ARG A 129 -16.12 -0.36 2.60
N ALA A 130 -16.27 -0.65 3.88
CA ALA A 130 -15.32 -1.44 4.65
C ALA A 130 -16.02 -2.40 5.63
N ILE A 131 -15.41 -3.56 5.87
CA ILE A 131 -15.82 -4.44 6.96
C ILE A 131 -15.16 -3.98 8.27
N ALA A 132 -15.87 -4.10 9.39
CA ALA A 132 -15.36 -3.75 10.70
C ALA A 132 -14.13 -4.60 11.06
N THR A 133 -13.08 -3.95 11.56
CA THR A 133 -11.82 -4.59 11.91
C THR A 133 -11.92 -5.13 13.35
N ARG A 134 -12.01 -6.45 13.51
CA ARG A 134 -12.29 -7.06 14.82
C ARG A 134 -11.05 -7.55 15.57
N ASP A 135 -10.02 -7.94 14.83
CA ASP A 135 -8.84 -8.60 15.37
C ASP A 135 -7.57 -7.94 14.85
N THR A 136 -6.50 -8.10 15.62
CA THR A 136 -5.15 -7.73 15.16
C THR A 136 -4.62 -8.80 14.20
N ALA A 137 -3.85 -8.35 13.21
CA ALA A 137 -3.07 -9.26 12.38
C ALA A 137 -1.89 -9.83 13.19
N PRO A 138 -1.44 -11.05 12.94
CA PRO A 138 -0.22 -11.54 13.53
C PRO A 138 0.98 -10.72 13.06
N ARG A 139 2.00 -10.53 13.91
CA ARG A 139 3.23 -9.80 13.53
C ARG A 139 3.94 -10.40 12.30
N THR A 140 3.73 -11.68 12.02
CA THR A 140 4.29 -12.32 10.82
C THR A 140 3.79 -11.70 9.51
N PHE A 141 2.68 -10.96 9.51
CA PHE A 141 2.23 -10.20 8.33
C PHE A 141 3.23 -9.09 7.92
N VAL A 142 4.02 -8.57 8.86
CA VAL A 142 4.99 -7.50 8.60
C VAL A 142 6.42 -8.01 8.42
N ASP A 143 6.67 -9.32 8.56
CA ASP A 143 8.01 -9.88 8.35
C ASP A 143 8.48 -9.70 6.90
N ASP A 144 7.54 -9.74 5.94
CA ASP A 144 7.77 -9.46 4.52
C ASP A 144 7.92 -7.96 4.21
N THR A 145 7.74 -7.09 5.22
CA THR A 145 7.82 -5.63 5.11
C THR A 145 9.08 -5.06 5.76
N ALA A 146 10.02 -5.93 6.18
CA ALA A 146 11.36 -5.50 6.58
C ALA A 146 11.89 -4.47 5.56
N PRO A 147 12.59 -3.40 5.95
CA PRO A 147 13.00 -3.06 7.31
C PRO A 147 11.91 -2.36 8.17
N PHE A 148 10.67 -2.23 7.68
CA PHE A 148 9.62 -1.49 8.39
C PHE A 148 8.87 -2.30 9.45
N ALA A 149 9.39 -3.45 9.87
CA ALA A 149 8.71 -4.37 10.79
C ALA A 149 8.30 -3.72 12.14
N ASP A 150 9.05 -2.71 12.61
CA ASP A 150 8.74 -1.95 13.83
C ASP A 150 7.94 -0.65 13.57
N THR A 151 7.68 -0.32 12.30
CA THR A 151 6.88 0.86 11.91
C THR A 151 5.41 0.47 11.87
N LYS A 152 4.54 1.34 12.41
CA LYS A 152 3.08 1.13 12.33
C LYS A 152 2.69 0.84 10.87
N THR A 153 2.03 -0.29 10.63
CA THR A 153 1.69 -0.77 9.29
C THR A 153 0.20 -1.14 9.21
N ILE A 154 -0.45 -0.67 8.15
CA ILE A 154 -1.84 -0.98 7.82
C ILE A 154 -1.85 -1.74 6.50
N PHE A 155 -2.53 -2.88 6.46
CA PHE A 155 -2.81 -3.61 5.24
C PHE A 155 -4.24 -3.30 4.80
N ILE A 156 -4.40 -2.95 3.53
CA ILE A 156 -5.67 -2.68 2.86
C ILE A 156 -5.82 -3.72 1.76
N SER A 157 -6.91 -4.47 1.81
CA SER A 157 -7.27 -5.46 0.80
C SER A 157 -8.77 -5.45 0.57
N GLY A 158 -9.25 -6.15 -0.45
CA GLY A 158 -10.66 -6.47 -0.55
C GLY A 158 -11.03 -7.64 0.36
N ASN A 159 -12.32 -7.77 0.69
CA ASN A 159 -12.80 -8.81 1.59
C ASN A 159 -12.93 -10.21 0.94
N ASP A 160 -12.71 -10.32 -0.37
CA ASP A 160 -12.69 -11.55 -1.17
C ASP A 160 -13.92 -12.46 -0.97
N ASP A 161 -15.10 -11.86 -0.90
CA ASP A 161 -16.38 -12.56 -0.75
C ASP A 161 -17.01 -12.97 -2.09
N GLY A 162 -16.25 -12.91 -3.19
CA GLY A 162 -16.74 -13.12 -4.54
C GLY A 162 -17.53 -11.94 -5.12
N GLY A 163 -17.62 -10.82 -4.40
CA GLY A 163 -18.16 -9.56 -4.93
C GLY A 163 -17.31 -8.97 -6.06
N THR A 164 -17.92 -8.07 -6.83
CA THR A 164 -17.30 -7.42 -8.01
C THR A 164 -17.29 -5.89 -7.88
N ALA A 165 -17.33 -5.37 -6.64
CA ALA A 165 -17.31 -3.94 -6.40
C ALA A 165 -15.96 -3.35 -6.83
N ASP A 166 -15.97 -2.16 -7.45
CA ASP A 166 -14.74 -1.41 -7.68
C ASP A 166 -14.27 -0.78 -6.37
N LEU A 167 -13.30 -1.43 -5.71
CA LEU A 167 -12.73 -0.99 -4.44
C LEU A 167 -11.58 0.02 -4.61
N ARG A 168 -11.18 0.37 -5.84
CA ARG A 168 -10.09 1.33 -6.08
C ARG A 168 -10.44 2.72 -5.56
N ALA A 169 -11.69 3.14 -5.81
CA ALA A 169 -12.20 4.42 -5.34
C ALA A 169 -12.25 4.47 -3.80
N ASP A 170 -12.72 3.38 -3.16
CA ASP A 170 -12.77 3.27 -1.70
C ASP A 170 -11.37 3.32 -1.09
N ALA A 171 -10.42 2.54 -1.62
CA ALA A 171 -9.04 2.53 -1.13
C ALA A 171 -8.39 3.92 -1.27
N SER A 172 -8.56 4.57 -2.43
CA SER A 172 -8.03 5.91 -2.69
C SER A 172 -8.64 6.96 -1.75
N ALA A 173 -9.96 6.93 -1.54
CA ALA A 173 -10.66 7.85 -0.64
C ALA A 173 -10.20 7.70 0.81
N PHE A 174 -10.06 6.46 1.29
CA PHE A 174 -9.51 6.17 2.62
C PHE A 174 -8.09 6.73 2.79
N ILE A 175 -7.20 6.46 1.82
CA ILE A 175 -5.82 6.96 1.84
C ILE A 175 -5.79 8.49 1.87
N CYS A 176 -6.62 9.16 1.06
CA CYS A 176 -6.69 10.61 1.04
C CYS A 176 -7.22 11.20 2.35
N TYR A 177 -8.20 10.55 2.97
CA TYR A 177 -8.73 10.97 4.28
C TYR A 177 -7.67 10.85 5.38
N LEU A 178 -6.96 9.73 5.42
CA LEU A 178 -5.84 9.51 6.34
C LEU A 178 -4.74 10.55 6.15
N ALA A 179 -4.37 10.85 4.90
CA ALA A 179 -3.39 11.88 4.59
C ALA A 179 -3.81 13.26 5.08
N GLY A 180 -5.08 13.63 4.89
CA GLY A 180 -5.63 14.89 5.39
C GLY A 180 -5.55 15.01 6.91
N ARG A 181 -5.86 13.93 7.63
CA ARG A 181 -5.72 13.88 9.10
C ARG A 181 -4.28 14.07 9.55
N LEU A 182 -3.32 13.40 8.91
CA LEU A 182 -1.91 13.50 9.23
C LEU A 182 -1.34 14.89 8.90
N ALA A 183 -1.69 15.46 7.75
CA ALA A 183 -1.26 16.79 7.33
C ALA A 183 -1.80 17.91 8.24
N LEU A 184 -2.97 17.72 8.85
CA LEU A 184 -3.58 18.69 9.77
C LEU A 184 -3.07 18.58 11.21
N GLY A 185 -2.11 17.69 11.51
CA GLY A 185 -1.56 17.50 12.85
C GLY A 185 -2.61 17.13 13.90
N ALA A 186 -3.77 16.66 13.45
CA ALA A 186 -4.89 16.40 14.33
C ALA A 186 -4.55 15.14 15.13
N GLU A 187 -4.67 15.21 16.47
CA GLU A 187 -4.08 14.27 17.44
C GLU A 187 -3.85 12.86 16.90
N GLU A 188 -2.58 12.43 16.97
CA GLU A 188 -2.20 11.03 16.86
C GLU A 188 -3.19 10.20 17.68
N LEU A 189 -3.56 9.05 17.13
CA LEU A 189 -4.35 8.07 17.86
C LEU A 189 -3.92 8.01 19.32
N PRO A 190 -4.84 8.26 20.28
CA PRO A 190 -4.49 8.24 21.69
C PRO A 190 -3.81 6.90 21.97
N ARG A 191 -2.61 6.98 22.56
CA ARG A 191 -1.79 5.83 22.94
C ARG A 191 -2.51 4.92 23.91
#